data_AF-A0A1I4IJX5-F1
#
_entry.id   AF-A0A1I4IJX5-F1
#
_cell.length_a   1.000
_cell.length_b   1.000
_cell.length_c   1.000
_cell.angle_alpha   90.00
_cell.angle_beta   90.00
_cell.angle_gamma   90.00
#
_symmetry.space_group_name_H-M   'P 1'
#
loop_
_entity.id
_entity.type
_entity.pdbx_description
1 polymer ?
#
loop_
_entity_poly.entity_id
_entity_poly.type
_entity_poly.pdbx_seq_one_letter_code
_entity_poly.pdbx_strand_id
1 'polypeptide(L)'
;MKELKEIYYPLSKIDEDKRDIALIELQNAQNLSNNQTKIYSQFANVLIAAATLLISIFLNSERLSLSLFSSTNNLLLFSILLFFIGIILLRYFVDLQKEITINARKVVTLRSMLGLDYSSVRLTLPKDRIEGATNPFNIKFFNGWFKFQAMPFWVILGIVGVIWSLNFYTINISSFPSNKFYLVDDLNSLWFIGLIIIFIIYYILYRISLLDRNETILLHVGIAVSKIFKIKLLKNFEYALYRSKLSLVELERLEINFSELEEILIKIEDNSFYQHKGIDYKAIIRALLSQFKYFRDKYNYLKSGGSTIDMQLARTIFISTNQNKYKRKFLEFFIARWLNQVLTKTEIIKIYIASVRYGHGIMGLSEAIQRYFEEKEVKGYNLSKEESFFLVERLSSISNKVNGDRVDFLLTKINNYDKQKINEIYKSIKQ
;
A
#
# COMPACT_ATOMS: atom_id res chain seq x y z
N MET A 1 18.38 -13.81 -8.33
CA MET A 1 17.98 -13.23 -9.63
C MET A 1 16.80 -13.95 -10.31
N LYS A 2 16.66 -15.30 -10.21
CA LYS A 2 15.46 -16.03 -10.71
C LYS A 2 14.17 -15.73 -9.93
N GLU A 3 14.22 -15.65 -8.60
CA GLU A 3 13.06 -15.26 -7.76
C GLU A 3 12.61 -13.80 -7.96
N LEU A 4 13.49 -12.94 -8.51
CA LEU A 4 13.15 -11.55 -8.86
C LEU A 4 12.44 -11.43 -10.22
N LYS A 5 12.51 -12.44 -11.09
CA LYS A 5 11.88 -12.39 -12.42
C LYS A 5 10.40 -12.77 -12.40
N GLU A 6 9.94 -13.54 -11.43
CA GLU A 6 8.51 -13.91 -11.30
C GLU A 6 7.65 -12.77 -10.72
N ILE A 7 8.29 -11.74 -10.14
CA ILE A 7 7.65 -10.81 -9.21
C ILE A 7 7.62 -9.36 -9.75
N TYR A 8 8.39 -9.08 -10.81
CA TYR A 8 8.56 -7.74 -11.35
C TYR A 8 7.99 -7.67 -12.76
N TYR A 9 7.09 -6.72 -13.02
CA TYR A 9 6.53 -6.40 -14.34
C TYR A 9 7.68 -6.04 -15.31
N PRO A 10 8.11 -6.93 -16.22
CA PRO A 10 9.24 -6.64 -17.09
C PRO A 10 8.81 -5.61 -18.14
N LEU A 11 9.61 -4.56 -18.29
CA LEU A 11 9.43 -3.55 -19.34
C LEU A 11 10.18 -3.92 -20.64
N SER A 12 10.91 -5.04 -20.64
CA SER A 12 11.63 -5.54 -21.81
C SER A 12 10.66 -6.19 -22.80
N LYS A 13 10.89 -5.93 -24.09
CA LYS A 13 10.23 -6.70 -25.16
C LYS A 13 10.80 -8.11 -25.21
N ILE A 14 9.96 -9.07 -25.61
CA ILE A 14 10.39 -10.45 -25.85
C ILE A 14 11.10 -10.51 -27.20
N ASP A 15 12.26 -11.16 -27.23
CA ASP A 15 13.02 -11.44 -28.46
C ASP A 15 12.14 -12.18 -29.48
N GLU A 16 12.32 -11.93 -30.77
CA GLU A 16 11.50 -12.54 -31.83
C GLU A 16 11.50 -14.07 -31.74
N ASP A 17 12.65 -14.69 -31.45
CA ASP A 17 12.81 -16.15 -31.30
C ASP A 17 11.97 -16.77 -30.17
N LYS A 18 11.55 -15.97 -29.18
CA LYS A 18 10.76 -16.42 -28.02
C LYS A 18 9.31 -15.99 -28.10
N ARG A 19 8.91 -15.30 -29.17
CA ARG A 19 7.58 -14.72 -29.32
C ARG A 19 6.49 -15.80 -29.35
N ASP A 20 6.73 -16.92 -30.03
CA ASP A 20 5.74 -18.00 -30.14
C ASP A 20 5.47 -18.67 -28.79
N ILE A 21 6.53 -18.92 -28.01
CA ILE A 21 6.42 -19.44 -26.64
C ILE A 21 5.58 -18.48 -25.78
N ALA A 22 5.86 -17.18 -25.88
CA ALA A 22 5.14 -16.17 -25.12
C ALA A 22 3.67 -16.00 -25.56
N LEU A 23 3.36 -16.20 -26.84
CA LEU A 23 1.98 -16.22 -27.35
C LEU A 23 1.20 -17.43 -26.83
N ILE A 24 1.80 -18.61 -26.84
CA ILE A 24 1.20 -19.83 -26.27
C ILE A 24 0.95 -19.62 -24.76
N GLU A 25 1.93 -19.09 -24.04
CA GLU A 25 1.80 -18.83 -22.62
C GLU A 25 0.73 -17.77 -22.30
N LEU A 26 0.61 -16.74 -23.15
CA LEU A 26 -0.47 -15.75 -23.06
C LEU A 26 -1.83 -16.41 -23.26
N GLN A 27 -1.98 -17.25 -24.28
CA GLN A 27 -3.23 -17.98 -24.56
C GLN A 27 -3.60 -18.92 -23.40
N ASN A 28 -2.62 -19.66 -22.86
CA ASN A 28 -2.81 -20.51 -21.69
C ASN A 28 -3.26 -19.71 -20.46
N ALA A 29 -2.60 -18.58 -20.18
CA ALA A 29 -2.95 -17.70 -19.07
C ALA A 29 -4.36 -17.11 -19.23
N GLN A 30 -4.77 -16.74 -20.45
CA GLN A 30 -6.12 -16.27 -20.75
C GLN A 30 -7.17 -17.37 -20.53
N ASN A 31 -6.93 -18.56 -21.08
CA ASN A 31 -7.82 -19.72 -20.91
C ASN A 31 -8.01 -20.07 -19.44
N LEU A 32 -6.91 -20.10 -18.68
CA LEU A 32 -6.93 -20.42 -17.26
C LEU A 32 -7.68 -19.35 -16.45
N SER A 33 -7.41 -18.06 -16.69
CA SER A 33 -8.15 -16.95 -16.07
C SER A 33 -9.66 -17.01 -16.37
N ASN A 34 -10.03 -17.28 -17.62
CA ASN A 34 -11.43 -17.37 -18.05
C ASN A 34 -12.14 -18.57 -17.41
N ASN A 35 -11.48 -19.73 -17.37
CA ASN A 35 -12.02 -20.94 -16.76
C ASN A 35 -12.23 -20.76 -15.25
N GLN A 36 -11.26 -20.19 -14.54
CA GLN A 36 -11.40 -19.89 -13.11
C GLN A 36 -12.53 -18.89 -12.85
N THR A 37 -12.69 -17.86 -13.69
CA THR A 37 -13.79 -16.89 -13.57
C THR A 37 -15.15 -17.58 -13.77
N LYS A 38 -15.26 -18.50 -14.74
CA LYS A 38 -16.48 -19.31 -14.93
C LYS A 38 -16.78 -20.17 -13.70
N ILE A 39 -15.78 -20.90 -13.21
CA ILE A 39 -15.91 -21.74 -12.00
C ILE A 39 -16.37 -20.90 -10.81
N TYR A 40 -15.75 -19.74 -10.58
CA TYR A 40 -16.14 -18.81 -9.53
C TYR A 40 -17.61 -18.40 -9.66
N SER A 41 -18.05 -18.03 -10.87
CA SER A 41 -19.44 -17.62 -11.12
C SER A 41 -20.44 -18.76 -10.89
N GLN A 42 -20.11 -19.99 -11.28
CA GLN A 42 -20.94 -21.17 -11.06
C GLN A 42 -21.09 -21.46 -9.56
N PHE A 43 -19.99 -21.45 -8.80
CA PHE A 43 -20.05 -21.63 -7.35
C PHE A 43 -20.79 -20.50 -6.64
N ALA A 44 -20.63 -19.26 -7.07
CA ALA A 44 -21.39 -18.14 -6.53
C ALA A 44 -22.90 -18.32 -6.78
N ASN A 45 -23.30 -18.76 -7.99
CA ASN A 45 -24.71 -19.03 -8.31
C ASN A 45 -25.29 -20.18 -7.47
N VAL A 46 -24.53 -21.26 -7.27
CA VAL A 46 -24.93 -22.37 -6.39
C VAL A 46 -25.11 -21.86 -4.94
N LEU A 47 -24.20 -21.03 -4.46
CA LEU A 47 -24.27 -20.44 -3.13
C LEU A 47 -25.52 -19.55 -2.96
N ILE A 48 -25.86 -18.75 -3.98
CA ILE A 48 -27.09 -17.93 -3.97
C ILE A 48 -28.32 -18.82 -3.94
N ALA A 49 -28.39 -19.84 -4.80
CA ALA A 49 -29.52 -20.76 -4.84
C ALA A 49 -29.71 -21.46 -3.49
N ALA A 50 -28.61 -21.91 -2.86
CA ALA A 50 -28.63 -22.47 -1.51
C ALA A 50 -29.15 -21.44 -0.47
N ALA A 51 -28.69 -20.19 -0.53
CA ALA A 51 -29.17 -19.13 0.35
C ALA A 51 -30.68 -18.87 0.17
N THR A 52 -31.15 -18.79 -1.08
CA THR A 52 -32.56 -18.55 -1.40
C THR A 52 -33.44 -19.70 -0.92
N LEU A 53 -33.00 -20.95 -1.10
CA LEU A 53 -33.71 -22.12 -0.59
C LEU A 53 -33.80 -22.09 0.93
N LEU A 54 -32.69 -21.82 1.63
CA LEU A 54 -32.67 -21.70 3.09
C LEU A 54 -33.62 -20.60 3.60
N ILE A 55 -33.60 -19.43 2.97
CA ILE A 55 -34.50 -18.31 3.31
C ILE A 55 -35.96 -18.69 3.03
N SER A 56 -36.25 -19.34 1.91
CA SER A 56 -37.62 -19.71 1.51
C SER A 56 -38.20 -20.79 2.42
N ILE A 57 -37.41 -21.83 2.75
CA ILE A 57 -37.79 -22.85 3.74
C ILE A 57 -38.14 -22.17 5.07
N PHE A 58 -37.34 -21.19 5.47
CA PHE A 58 -37.56 -20.46 6.71
C PHE A 58 -38.84 -19.62 6.71
N LEU A 59 -39.07 -18.80 5.67
CA LEU A 59 -40.25 -17.94 5.56
C LEU A 59 -41.57 -18.74 5.58
N ASN A 60 -41.56 -19.98 5.10
CA ASN A 60 -42.74 -20.81 4.96
C ASN A 60 -42.99 -21.74 6.17
N SER A 61 -42.10 -21.77 7.17
CA SER A 61 -42.14 -22.72 8.28
C SER A 61 -42.67 -22.12 9.59
N GLU A 62 -43.97 -21.90 9.73
CA GLU A 62 -44.57 -21.63 11.06
C GLU A 62 -44.47 -22.84 12.00
N ARG A 63 -44.29 -24.07 11.48
CA ARG A 63 -44.29 -25.33 12.27
C ARG A 63 -42.98 -26.13 12.24
N LEU A 64 -42.10 -25.90 11.26
CA LEU A 64 -40.90 -26.71 11.04
C LEU A 64 -39.69 -26.27 11.89
N SER A 65 -39.73 -25.04 12.42
CA SER A 65 -38.72 -24.46 13.32
C SER A 65 -38.71 -25.11 14.71
N LEU A 66 -39.83 -25.68 15.15
CA LEU A 66 -40.00 -26.24 16.50
C LEU A 66 -39.60 -27.72 16.60
N SER A 67 -39.62 -28.50 15.51
CA SER A 67 -39.42 -29.96 15.57
C SER A 67 -38.00 -30.44 15.24
N LEU A 68 -37.27 -29.76 14.33
CA LEU A 68 -35.90 -30.15 13.97
C LEU A 68 -34.84 -29.73 15.01
N PHE A 69 -35.21 -28.81 15.89
CA PHE A 69 -34.28 -28.09 16.76
C PHE A 69 -34.80 -28.02 18.20
N SER A 70 -35.42 -29.10 18.66
CA SER A 70 -36.07 -29.20 19.97
C SER A 70 -35.11 -29.07 21.17
N SER A 71 -33.79 -29.18 20.94
CA SER A 71 -32.76 -28.97 21.97
C SER A 71 -31.90 -27.75 21.65
N THR A 72 -31.82 -26.83 22.60
CA THR A 72 -30.99 -25.61 22.55
C THR A 72 -29.51 -25.90 22.32
N ASN A 73 -29.01 -27.05 22.79
CA ASN A 73 -27.61 -27.45 22.62
C ASN A 73 -27.27 -27.82 21.16
N ASN A 74 -28.18 -28.49 20.45
CA ASN A 74 -27.96 -28.91 19.06
C ASN A 74 -27.97 -27.71 18.11
N LEU A 75 -28.81 -26.73 18.41
CA LEU A 75 -28.91 -25.44 17.72
C LEU A 75 -27.62 -24.62 17.82
N LEU A 76 -27.10 -24.48 19.04
CA LEU A 76 -25.86 -23.76 19.28
C LEU A 76 -24.68 -24.47 18.59
N LEU A 77 -24.59 -25.80 18.71
CA LEU A 77 -23.57 -26.59 18.00
C LEU A 77 -23.65 -26.39 16.47
N PHE A 78 -24.86 -26.41 15.92
CA PHE A 78 -25.10 -26.20 14.49
C PHE A 78 -24.67 -24.81 14.03
N SER A 79 -24.98 -23.76 14.80
CA SER A 79 -24.55 -22.38 14.50
C SER A 79 -23.03 -22.21 14.52
N ILE A 80 -22.34 -22.84 15.48
CA ILE A 80 -20.87 -22.86 15.55
C ILE A 80 -20.30 -23.57 14.32
N LEU A 81 -20.85 -24.74 13.98
CA LEU A 81 -20.40 -25.51 12.83
C LEU A 81 -20.57 -24.72 11.53
N LEU A 82 -21.71 -24.05 11.34
CA LEU A 82 -21.95 -23.17 10.19
C LEU A 82 -21.05 -21.94 10.17
N PHE A 83 -20.76 -21.37 11.33
CA PHE A 83 -19.79 -20.28 11.44
C PHE A 83 -18.41 -20.72 10.91
N PHE A 84 -17.94 -21.93 11.25
CA PHE A 84 -16.69 -22.46 10.72
C PHE A 84 -16.77 -22.84 9.24
N ILE A 85 -17.88 -23.46 8.79
CA ILE A 85 -18.10 -23.76 7.37
C ILE A 85 -18.09 -22.48 6.54
N GLY A 86 -18.75 -21.42 7.01
CA GLY A 86 -18.77 -20.14 6.32
C GLY A 86 -17.37 -19.51 6.22
N ILE A 87 -16.51 -19.68 7.23
CA ILE A 87 -15.10 -19.25 7.15
C ILE A 87 -14.35 -20.06 6.08
N ILE A 88 -14.54 -21.37 6.02
CA ILE A 88 -13.90 -22.25 5.03
C ILE A 88 -14.36 -21.86 3.61
N LEU A 89 -15.66 -21.68 3.40
CA LEU A 89 -16.23 -21.25 2.13
C LEU A 89 -15.70 -19.86 1.72
N LEU A 90 -15.68 -18.92 2.67
CA LEU A 90 -15.16 -17.58 2.42
C LEU A 90 -13.69 -17.63 1.99
N ARG A 91 -12.87 -18.44 2.67
CA ARG A 91 -11.47 -18.65 2.32
C ARG A 91 -11.32 -19.23 0.90
N TYR A 92 -12.11 -20.24 0.56
CA TYR A 92 -12.11 -20.82 -0.78
C TYR A 92 -12.39 -19.79 -1.88
N PHE A 93 -13.42 -18.94 -1.69
CA PHE A 93 -13.72 -17.87 -2.64
C PHE A 93 -12.62 -16.81 -2.72
N VAL A 94 -11.97 -16.49 -1.59
CA VAL A 94 -10.82 -15.58 -1.58
C VAL A 94 -9.64 -16.17 -2.36
N ASP A 95 -9.34 -17.45 -2.18
CA ASP A 95 -8.23 -18.11 -2.88
C ASP A 95 -8.49 -18.17 -4.40
N LEU A 96 -9.71 -18.53 -4.82
CA LEU A 96 -10.11 -18.43 -6.23
C LEU A 96 -9.98 -17.01 -6.79
N GLN A 97 -10.41 -16.00 -6.03
CA GLN A 97 -10.31 -14.60 -6.44
C GLN A 97 -8.84 -14.15 -6.59
N LYS A 98 -7.94 -14.63 -5.74
CA LYS A 98 -6.51 -14.39 -5.86
C LYS A 98 -5.93 -15.03 -7.12
N GLU A 99 -6.25 -16.29 -7.37
CA GLU A 99 -5.77 -16.99 -8.57
C GLU A 99 -6.22 -16.27 -9.85
N ILE A 100 -7.51 -15.92 -9.95
CA ILE A 100 -8.04 -15.13 -11.07
C ILE A 100 -7.25 -13.83 -11.24
N THR A 101 -6.99 -13.12 -10.15
CA THR A 101 -6.27 -11.85 -10.18
C THR A 101 -4.81 -12.01 -10.60
N ILE A 102 -4.11 -13.05 -10.13
CA ILE A 102 -2.71 -13.34 -10.50
C ILE A 102 -2.62 -13.70 -11.99
N ASN A 103 -3.52 -14.56 -12.47
CA ASN A 103 -3.56 -14.94 -13.87
C ASN A 103 -3.92 -13.75 -14.77
N ALA A 104 -4.86 -12.90 -14.35
CA ALA A 104 -5.17 -11.63 -14.98
C ALA A 104 -3.94 -10.71 -15.08
N ARG A 105 -3.18 -10.55 -13.99
CA ARG A 105 -1.93 -9.77 -13.97
C ARG A 105 -0.88 -10.35 -14.92
N LYS A 106 -0.76 -11.69 -14.97
CA LYS A 106 0.14 -12.40 -15.90
C LYS A 106 -0.22 -12.13 -17.36
N VAL A 107 -1.51 -12.18 -17.71
CA VAL A 107 -2.00 -11.86 -19.05
C VAL A 107 -1.62 -10.43 -19.44
N VAL A 108 -1.87 -9.44 -18.57
CA VAL A 108 -1.49 -8.03 -18.85
C VAL A 108 0.02 -7.90 -19.07
N THR A 109 0.81 -8.61 -18.26
CA THR A 109 2.28 -8.56 -18.30
C THR A 109 2.86 -9.19 -19.56
N LEU A 110 2.37 -10.37 -19.96
CA LEU A 110 2.75 -11.03 -21.20
C LEU A 110 2.32 -10.21 -22.42
N ARG A 111 1.10 -9.66 -22.40
CA ARG A 111 0.58 -8.80 -23.46
C ARG A 111 1.47 -7.57 -23.66
N SER A 112 1.86 -6.90 -22.58
CA SER A 112 2.76 -5.73 -22.69
C SER A 112 4.15 -6.11 -23.21
N MET A 113 4.70 -7.25 -22.77
CA MET A 113 6.01 -7.73 -23.25
C MET A 113 6.01 -8.10 -24.73
N LEU A 114 4.87 -8.58 -25.25
CA LEU A 114 4.65 -8.86 -26.67
C LEU A 114 4.41 -7.59 -27.51
N GLY A 115 4.38 -6.40 -26.89
CA GLY A 115 4.08 -5.15 -27.58
C GLY A 115 2.62 -5.00 -28.00
N LEU A 116 1.73 -5.85 -27.49
CA LEU A 116 0.29 -5.84 -27.78
C LEU A 116 -0.46 -4.87 -26.85
N ASP A 117 0.20 -3.81 -26.38
CA ASP A 117 -0.43 -2.84 -25.49
C ASP A 117 -1.33 -1.89 -26.28
N TYR A 118 -2.55 -1.68 -25.78
CA TYR A 118 -3.55 -0.81 -26.41
C TYR A 118 -3.28 0.68 -26.15
N SER A 119 -2.04 1.07 -25.81
CA SER A 119 -1.71 2.33 -25.12
C SER A 119 -2.18 3.60 -25.86
N SER A 120 -2.31 3.54 -27.18
CA SER A 120 -2.83 4.63 -28.03
C SER A 120 -4.33 4.55 -28.30
N VAL A 121 -4.93 3.36 -28.21
CA VAL A 121 -6.36 3.14 -28.41
C VAL A 121 -7.03 3.24 -27.05
N ARG A 122 -7.70 4.37 -26.77
CA ARG A 122 -8.63 4.46 -25.64
C ARG A 122 -9.79 3.50 -25.90
N LEU A 123 -9.58 2.21 -25.65
CA LEU A 123 -10.66 1.27 -25.46
C LEU A 123 -11.52 1.86 -24.34
N THR A 124 -12.83 1.96 -24.56
CA THR A 124 -13.81 2.43 -23.57
C THR A 124 -13.90 1.51 -22.35
N LEU A 125 -13.08 0.46 -22.32
CA LEU A 125 -13.09 -0.57 -21.30
C LEU A 125 -12.45 -0.07 -19.99
N PRO A 126 -13.04 -0.40 -18.83
CA PRO A 126 -12.49 -0.05 -17.53
C PRO A 126 -11.07 -0.57 -17.30
N LYS A 127 -10.21 0.24 -16.66
CA LYS A 127 -8.79 -0.09 -16.40
C LYS A 127 -8.58 -1.18 -15.34
N ASP A 128 -9.62 -1.53 -14.58
CA ASP A 128 -9.66 -2.64 -13.62
C ASP A 128 -9.96 -3.99 -14.27
N ARG A 129 -10.25 -4.01 -15.58
CA ARG A 129 -10.44 -5.23 -16.38
C ARG A 129 -9.19 -5.59 -17.16
N ILE A 130 -8.99 -6.89 -17.43
CA ILE A 130 -7.84 -7.43 -18.17
C ILE A 130 -7.70 -6.75 -19.54
N GLU A 131 -8.81 -6.55 -20.23
CA GLU A 131 -8.86 -6.00 -21.58
C GLU A 131 -8.46 -4.52 -21.64
N GLY A 132 -8.75 -3.74 -20.59
CA GLY A 132 -8.44 -2.31 -20.50
C GLY A 132 -7.21 -1.96 -19.66
N ALA A 133 -6.68 -2.90 -18.88
CA ALA A 133 -5.55 -2.68 -17.99
C ALA A 133 -4.23 -2.65 -18.76
N THR A 134 -3.54 -1.51 -18.77
CA THR A 134 -2.16 -1.40 -19.32
C THR A 134 -1.08 -1.79 -18.30
N ASN A 135 -1.46 -1.90 -17.03
CA ASN A 135 -0.56 -2.19 -15.91
C ASN A 135 -1.20 -3.27 -15.03
N PRO A 136 -0.50 -4.36 -14.69
CA PRO A 136 -1.04 -5.43 -13.86
C PRO A 136 -1.51 -4.95 -12.48
N PHE A 137 -0.83 -3.97 -11.88
CA PHE A 137 -1.19 -3.45 -10.56
C PHE A 137 -2.51 -2.67 -10.54
N ASN A 138 -3.13 -2.39 -11.70
CA ASN A 138 -4.49 -1.82 -11.74
C ASN A 138 -5.56 -2.87 -11.41
N ILE A 139 -5.25 -4.16 -11.60
CA ILE A 139 -6.12 -5.27 -11.24
C ILE A 139 -5.81 -5.62 -9.78
N LYS A 140 -6.71 -5.27 -8.86
CA LYS A 140 -6.52 -5.46 -7.43
C LYS A 140 -7.11 -6.79 -6.97
N PHE A 141 -6.59 -7.34 -5.89
CA PHE A 141 -7.24 -8.47 -5.22
C PHE A 141 -8.62 -8.07 -4.69
N PHE A 142 -8.75 -6.88 -4.08
CA PHE A 142 -10.03 -6.33 -3.65
C PHE A 142 -10.48 -5.17 -4.56
N ASN A 143 -11.56 -5.39 -5.32
CA ASN A 143 -12.09 -4.41 -6.29
C ASN A 143 -13.22 -3.52 -5.75
N GLY A 144 -13.62 -3.71 -4.49
CA GLY A 144 -14.70 -2.96 -3.84
C GLY A 144 -15.89 -3.84 -3.44
N TRP A 145 -16.69 -3.35 -2.49
CA TRP A 145 -17.79 -4.09 -1.87
C TRP A 145 -19.02 -4.32 -2.78
N PHE A 146 -19.17 -3.50 -3.81
CA PHE A 146 -20.31 -3.55 -4.73
C PHE A 146 -19.97 -4.20 -6.07
N LYS A 147 -18.88 -4.98 -6.11
CA LYS A 147 -18.46 -5.74 -7.28
C LYS A 147 -18.86 -7.20 -7.11
N PHE A 148 -19.06 -7.92 -8.21
CA PHE A 148 -19.45 -9.34 -8.20
C PHE A 148 -18.51 -10.21 -7.36
N GLN A 149 -17.21 -9.88 -7.33
CA GLN A 149 -16.22 -10.60 -6.53
C GLN A 149 -16.42 -10.52 -5.00
N ALA A 150 -17.17 -9.52 -4.52
CA ALA A 150 -17.54 -9.41 -3.11
C ALA A 150 -18.87 -10.10 -2.77
N MET A 151 -19.57 -10.66 -3.76
CA MET A 151 -20.88 -11.25 -3.57
C MET A 151 -20.89 -12.46 -2.62
N PRO A 152 -19.96 -13.43 -2.73
CA PRO A 152 -19.97 -14.58 -1.82
C PRO A 152 -19.83 -14.19 -0.35
N PHE A 153 -19.08 -13.12 -0.04
CA PHE A 153 -18.99 -12.57 1.30
C PHE A 153 -20.38 -12.18 1.85
N TRP A 154 -21.15 -11.41 1.09
CA TRP A 154 -22.48 -10.96 1.50
C TRP A 154 -23.46 -12.11 1.64
N VAL A 155 -23.41 -13.10 0.73
CA VAL A 155 -24.30 -14.26 0.76
C VAL A 155 -23.98 -15.16 1.97
N ILE A 156 -22.70 -15.46 2.23
CA ILE A 156 -22.29 -16.27 3.39
C ILE A 156 -22.69 -15.57 4.68
N LEU A 157 -22.40 -14.27 4.79
CA LEU A 157 -22.78 -13.46 5.95
C LEU A 157 -24.31 -13.44 6.15
N GLY A 158 -25.07 -13.34 5.07
CA GLY A 158 -26.53 -13.42 5.10
C GLY A 158 -27.04 -14.76 5.64
N ILE A 159 -26.49 -15.88 5.14
CA ILE A 159 -26.83 -17.23 5.63
C ILE A 159 -26.51 -17.37 7.13
N VAL A 160 -25.29 -17.02 7.53
CA VAL A 160 -24.85 -17.12 8.92
C VAL A 160 -25.69 -16.20 9.81
N GLY A 161 -26.01 -14.99 9.36
CA GLY A 161 -26.83 -14.02 10.08
C GLY A 161 -28.28 -14.48 10.27
N VAL A 162 -28.91 -15.04 9.23
CA VAL A 162 -30.26 -15.62 9.32
C VAL A 162 -30.27 -16.76 10.32
N ILE A 163 -29.28 -17.66 10.26
CA ILE A 163 -29.20 -18.81 11.16
C ILE A 163 -28.90 -18.36 12.59
N TRP A 164 -28.05 -17.35 12.79
CA TRP A 164 -27.85 -16.73 14.09
C TRP A 164 -29.16 -16.14 14.64
N SER A 165 -29.93 -15.40 13.84
CA SER A 165 -31.21 -14.83 14.27
C SER A 165 -32.26 -15.89 14.63
N LEU A 166 -32.22 -17.04 13.96
CA LEU A 166 -33.08 -18.18 14.22
C LEU A 166 -32.90 -18.77 15.61
N ASN A 167 -31.64 -18.99 16.00
CA ASN A 167 -31.29 -19.54 17.30
C ASN A 167 -31.87 -18.70 18.46
N PHE A 168 -31.83 -17.38 18.32
CA PHE A 168 -32.42 -16.47 19.30
C PHE A 168 -33.94 -16.62 19.44
N TYR A 169 -34.66 -16.70 18.33
CA TYR A 169 -36.11 -16.87 18.35
C TYR A 169 -36.51 -18.18 19.05
N THR A 170 -35.78 -19.27 18.78
CA THR A 170 -36.04 -20.58 19.42
C THR A 170 -35.77 -20.57 20.93
N ILE A 171 -34.67 -19.95 21.37
CA ILE A 171 -34.31 -19.87 22.80
C ILE A 171 -35.35 -19.06 23.58
N ASN A 172 -35.84 -17.96 23.03
CA ASN A 172 -36.85 -17.13 23.69
C ASN A 172 -38.17 -17.87 23.90
N ILE A 173 -38.56 -18.77 22.98
CA ILE A 173 -39.79 -19.56 23.10
C ILE A 173 -39.65 -20.69 24.13
N SER A 174 -38.50 -21.37 24.19
CA SER A 174 -38.32 -22.53 25.07
C SER A 174 -38.11 -22.20 26.55
N SER A 175 -37.69 -20.97 26.86
CA SER A 175 -37.10 -20.64 28.18
C SER A 175 -38.01 -19.85 29.12
N PHE A 176 -39.14 -19.29 28.65
CA PHE A 176 -39.93 -18.36 29.47
C PHE A 176 -41.45 -18.52 29.33
N PRO A 177 -42.11 -19.20 30.30
CA PRO A 177 -43.54 -19.03 30.54
C PRO A 177 -43.76 -17.65 31.20
N SER A 178 -44.17 -16.69 30.37
CA SER A 178 -45.11 -15.60 30.66
C SER A 178 -44.96 -14.68 31.89
N ASN A 179 -43.84 -14.55 32.63
CA ASN A 179 -43.85 -13.61 33.78
C ASN A 179 -42.55 -12.90 34.24
N LYS A 180 -41.48 -12.79 33.44
CA LYS A 180 -40.33 -11.89 33.78
C LYS A 180 -39.79 -11.15 32.55
N PHE A 181 -40.36 -9.97 32.27
CA PHE A 181 -40.04 -9.15 31.09
C PHE A 181 -38.67 -8.44 31.13
N TYR A 182 -38.02 -8.30 32.30
CA TYR A 182 -36.79 -7.50 32.41
C TYR A 182 -35.49 -8.20 31.98
N LEU A 183 -35.42 -9.54 32.00
CA LEU A 183 -34.22 -10.28 31.57
C LEU A 183 -34.15 -10.49 30.04
N VAL A 184 -35.26 -10.30 29.34
CA VAL A 184 -35.37 -10.52 27.89
C VAL A 184 -34.67 -9.38 27.13
N ASP A 185 -34.78 -8.13 27.60
CA ASP A 185 -34.14 -6.99 26.93
C ASP A 185 -32.59 -7.08 26.93
N ASP A 186 -31.99 -7.57 28.02
CA ASP A 186 -30.54 -7.75 28.11
C ASP A 186 -30.05 -8.86 27.16
N LEU A 187 -30.78 -9.96 27.04
CA LEU A 187 -30.44 -11.07 26.12
C LEU A 187 -30.58 -10.64 24.65
N ASN A 188 -31.56 -9.81 24.33
CA ASN A 188 -31.73 -9.24 22.99
C ASN A 188 -30.52 -8.40 22.57
N SER A 189 -30.00 -7.59 23.51
CA SER A 189 -28.83 -6.76 23.28
C SER A 189 -27.56 -7.59 23.03
N LEU A 190 -27.33 -8.63 23.83
CA LEU A 190 -26.20 -9.54 23.70
C LEU A 190 -26.22 -10.33 22.39
N TRP A 191 -27.40 -10.74 21.92
CA TRP A 191 -27.53 -11.47 20.66
C TRP A 191 -27.18 -10.60 19.45
N PHE A 192 -27.61 -9.35 19.47
CA PHE A 192 -27.27 -8.37 18.42
C PHE A 192 -25.78 -8.04 18.41
N ILE A 193 -25.17 -7.91 19.59
CA ILE A 193 -23.71 -7.78 19.73
C ILE A 193 -23.00 -8.98 19.11
N GLY A 194 -23.48 -10.21 19.34
CA GLY A 194 -22.96 -11.42 18.71
C GLY A 194 -22.98 -11.37 17.18
N LEU A 195 -24.08 -10.89 16.58
CA LEU A 195 -24.18 -10.73 15.12
C LEU A 195 -23.18 -9.69 14.59
N ILE A 196 -23.01 -8.56 15.29
CA ILE A 196 -22.00 -7.55 14.95
C ILE A 196 -20.59 -8.14 15.04
N ILE A 197 -20.30 -8.93 16.08
CA ILE A 197 -18.99 -9.58 16.23
C ILE A 197 -18.74 -10.55 15.08
N ILE A 198 -19.71 -11.39 14.71
CA ILE A 198 -19.62 -12.28 13.55
C ILE A 198 -19.35 -11.47 12.28
N PHE A 199 -20.10 -10.39 12.05
CA PHE A 199 -19.89 -9.49 10.91
C PHE A 199 -18.46 -8.95 10.88
N ILE A 200 -17.97 -8.43 12.01
CA ILE A 200 -16.62 -7.87 12.13
C ILE A 200 -15.56 -8.95 11.86
N ILE A 201 -15.74 -10.17 12.39
CA ILE A 201 -14.81 -11.28 12.16
C ILE A 201 -14.75 -11.62 10.67
N TYR A 202 -15.90 -11.86 10.03
CA TYR A 202 -15.96 -12.16 8.59
C TYR A 202 -15.36 -11.03 7.75
N TYR A 203 -15.67 -9.77 8.10
CA TYR A 203 -15.13 -8.58 7.45
C TYR A 203 -13.59 -8.55 7.54
N ILE A 204 -13.04 -8.75 8.74
CA ILE A 204 -11.59 -8.74 8.97
C ILE A 204 -10.93 -9.88 8.21
N LEU A 205 -11.46 -11.10 8.30
CA LEU A 205 -10.92 -12.28 7.61
C LEU A 205 -10.92 -12.08 6.09
N TYR A 206 -12.03 -11.63 5.52
CA TYR A 206 -12.13 -11.35 4.08
C TYR A 206 -11.14 -10.27 3.65
N ARG A 207 -11.08 -9.15 4.39
CA ARG A 207 -10.25 -7.99 4.01
C ARG A 207 -8.77 -8.23 4.19
N ILE A 208 -8.33 -8.86 5.28
CA ILE A 208 -6.91 -9.20 5.48
C ILE A 208 -6.46 -10.18 4.41
N SER A 209 -7.31 -11.15 4.07
CA SER A 209 -6.96 -12.16 3.08
C SER A 209 -6.82 -11.59 1.67
N LEU A 210 -7.47 -10.46 1.34
CA LEU A 210 -7.40 -9.80 0.03
C LEU A 210 -6.51 -8.54 0.01
N LEU A 211 -5.63 -8.37 0.99
CA LEU A 211 -4.59 -7.34 0.92
C LEU A 211 -3.56 -7.72 -0.15
N ASP A 212 -3.16 -6.75 -0.97
CA ASP A 212 -1.97 -6.88 -1.81
C ASP A 212 -0.70 -6.98 -0.95
N ARG A 213 0.41 -7.44 -1.54
CA ARG A 213 1.64 -7.81 -0.81
C ARG A 213 2.17 -6.72 0.12
N ASN A 214 2.14 -5.46 -0.33
CA ASN A 214 2.63 -4.32 0.44
C ASN A 214 1.48 -3.47 1.00
N GLU A 215 0.22 -3.87 0.79
CA GLU A 215 -0.92 -3.21 1.42
C GLU A 215 -1.03 -3.65 2.88
N THR A 216 -0.80 -2.72 3.81
CA THR A 216 -1.00 -2.99 5.25
C THR A 216 -2.23 -2.26 5.79
N ILE A 217 -2.69 -2.65 6.98
CA ILE A 217 -3.75 -1.95 7.70
C ILE A 217 -3.37 -0.48 7.93
N LEU A 218 -2.09 -0.22 8.23
CA LEU A 218 -1.58 1.14 8.46
C LEU A 218 -1.70 2.02 7.21
N LEU A 219 -1.43 1.48 6.02
CA LEU A 219 -1.65 2.19 4.75
C LEU A 219 -3.13 2.57 4.60
N HIS A 220 -4.04 1.64 4.88
CA HIS A 220 -5.47 1.88 4.79
C HIS A 220 -5.95 2.95 5.76
N VAL A 221 -5.41 2.99 6.98
CA VAL A 221 -5.64 4.08 7.93
C VAL A 221 -5.16 5.41 7.33
N GLY A 222 -3.95 5.45 6.76
CA GLY A 222 -3.43 6.65 6.07
C GLY A 222 -4.32 7.11 4.90
N ILE A 223 -4.83 6.17 4.10
CA ILE A 223 -5.77 6.46 3.01
C ILE A 223 -7.09 6.99 3.56
N ALA A 224 -7.63 6.41 4.63
CA ALA A 224 -8.86 6.90 5.26
C ALA A 224 -8.68 8.34 5.78
N VAL A 225 -7.57 8.61 6.48
CA VAL A 225 -7.21 9.96 6.94
C VAL A 225 -7.07 10.94 5.77
N SER A 226 -6.52 10.50 4.63
CA SER A 226 -6.37 11.36 3.46
C SER A 226 -7.72 11.81 2.87
N LYS A 227 -8.73 10.92 2.90
CA LYS A 227 -10.10 11.23 2.47
C LYS A 227 -10.73 12.25 3.39
N ILE A 228 -10.55 12.11 4.71
CA ILE A 228 -11.01 13.08 5.72
C ILE A 228 -10.39 14.46 5.44
N PHE A 229 -9.09 14.50 5.14
CA PHE A 229 -8.37 15.74 4.87
C PHE A 229 -8.47 16.26 3.44
N LYS A 230 -9.17 15.54 2.55
CA LYS A 230 -9.30 15.85 1.11
C LYS A 230 -7.94 16.01 0.41
N ILE A 231 -6.93 15.26 0.85
CA ILE A 231 -5.60 15.27 0.21
C ILE A 231 -5.56 14.25 -0.92
N LYS A 232 -5.07 14.68 -2.08
CA LYS A 232 -4.85 13.79 -3.22
C LYS A 232 -3.60 12.94 -2.98
N LEU A 233 -3.80 11.64 -2.82
CA LEU A 233 -2.74 10.63 -2.84
C LEU A 233 -2.62 10.00 -4.22
N LEU A 234 -1.45 9.41 -4.49
CA LEU A 234 -1.26 8.54 -5.64
C LEU A 234 -2.26 7.37 -5.58
N LYS A 235 -2.90 7.05 -6.71
CA LYS A 235 -3.95 6.01 -6.74
C LYS A 235 -3.41 4.59 -6.58
N ASN A 236 -2.21 4.32 -7.09
CA ASN A 236 -1.64 2.97 -7.16
C ASN A 236 -0.31 2.89 -6.39
N PHE A 237 -0.41 2.61 -5.09
CA PHE A 237 0.73 2.55 -4.16
C PHE A 237 1.69 1.42 -4.52
N GLU A 238 1.16 0.24 -4.86
CA GLU A 238 1.97 -0.92 -5.28
C GLU A 238 2.79 -0.61 -6.51
N TYR A 239 2.17 0.02 -7.53
CA TYR A 239 2.90 0.40 -8.73
C TYR A 239 4.02 1.42 -8.45
N ALA A 240 3.77 2.41 -7.60
CA ALA A 240 4.82 3.35 -7.20
C ALA A 240 5.95 2.64 -6.48
N LEU A 241 5.64 1.77 -5.52
CA LEU A 241 6.64 1.02 -4.78
C LEU A 241 7.46 0.09 -5.70
N TYR A 242 6.81 -0.56 -6.66
CA TYR A 242 7.47 -1.32 -7.72
C TYR A 242 8.44 -0.45 -8.53
N ARG A 243 8.00 0.73 -8.99
CA ARG A 243 8.87 1.68 -9.73
C ARG A 243 10.03 2.19 -8.89
N SER A 244 9.81 2.42 -7.60
CA SER A 244 10.87 2.77 -6.64
C SER A 244 11.90 1.65 -6.49
N LYS A 245 11.48 0.38 -6.43
CA LYS A 245 12.44 -0.74 -6.39
C LYS A 245 13.20 -0.86 -7.70
N LEU A 246 12.56 -0.59 -8.83
CA LEU A 246 13.25 -0.55 -10.13
C LEU A 246 14.34 0.52 -10.18
N SER A 247 14.14 1.69 -9.55
CA SER A 247 15.19 2.71 -9.50
C SER A 247 16.41 2.28 -8.68
N LEU A 248 16.24 1.38 -7.70
CA LEU A 248 17.38 0.79 -6.97
C LEU A 248 18.20 -0.12 -7.88
N VAL A 249 17.53 -0.98 -8.66
CA VAL A 249 18.20 -1.82 -9.67
C VAL A 249 18.94 -0.97 -10.71
N GLU A 250 18.35 0.17 -11.09
CA GLU A 250 18.99 1.09 -12.02
C GLU A 250 20.23 1.77 -11.44
N LEU A 251 20.20 2.18 -10.17
CA LEU A 251 21.41 2.70 -9.49
C LEU A 251 22.52 1.65 -9.44
N GLU A 252 22.17 0.39 -9.15
CA GLU A 252 23.13 -0.72 -9.16
C GLU A 252 23.68 -0.97 -10.57
N ARG A 253 22.83 -0.92 -11.61
CA ARG A 253 23.25 -1.06 -13.02
C ARG A 253 24.20 0.05 -13.47
N LEU A 254 23.99 1.26 -12.97
CA LEU A 254 24.85 2.41 -13.26
C LEU A 254 26.14 2.39 -12.43
N GLU A 255 26.29 1.52 -11.43
CA GLU A 255 27.52 1.41 -10.62
C GLU A 255 27.96 2.74 -9.99
N ILE A 256 27.00 3.63 -9.68
CA ILE A 256 27.29 4.94 -9.08
C ILE A 256 27.71 4.71 -7.62
N ASN A 257 28.89 5.20 -7.25
CA ASN A 257 29.29 5.21 -5.86
C ASN A 257 28.79 6.49 -5.18
N PHE A 258 27.81 6.33 -4.28
CA PHE A 258 27.18 7.40 -3.51
C PHE A 258 27.33 7.22 -1.99
N SER A 259 28.35 6.48 -1.53
CA SER A 259 28.53 6.23 -0.08
C SER A 259 28.73 7.51 0.73
N GLU A 260 29.53 8.45 0.23
CA GLU A 260 29.74 9.77 0.85
C GLU A 260 28.43 10.58 0.92
N LEU A 261 27.63 10.51 -0.15
CA LEU A 261 26.32 11.15 -0.20
C LEU A 261 25.37 10.59 0.86
N GLU A 262 25.33 9.27 1.01
CA GLU A 262 24.51 8.60 2.02
C GLU A 262 24.91 9.05 3.44
N GLU A 263 26.21 9.02 3.75
CA GLU A 263 26.71 9.40 5.07
C GLU A 263 26.39 10.86 5.40
N ILE A 264 26.69 11.78 4.49
CA ILE A 264 26.44 13.21 4.67
C ILE A 264 24.94 13.48 4.82
N LEU A 265 24.11 12.84 3.99
CA LEU A 265 22.66 12.99 4.03
C LEU A 265 22.10 12.60 5.39
N ILE A 266 22.48 11.43 5.90
CA ILE A 266 22.04 10.94 7.21
C ILE A 266 22.51 11.90 8.31
N LYS A 267 23.78 12.31 8.29
CA LYS A 267 24.34 13.20 9.32
C LYS A 267 23.67 14.57 9.37
N ILE A 268 23.30 15.12 8.21
CA ILE A 268 22.72 16.46 8.10
C ILE A 268 21.21 16.45 8.35
N GLU A 269 20.47 15.57 7.68
CA GLU A 269 19.00 15.59 7.64
C GLU A 269 18.39 14.71 8.73
N ASP A 270 19.01 13.57 9.08
CA ASP A 270 18.37 12.56 9.94
C ASP A 270 19.38 11.67 10.68
N ASN A 271 20.07 12.25 11.68
CA ASN A 271 21.18 11.57 12.38
C ASN A 271 20.75 10.29 13.14
N SER A 272 19.46 10.09 13.37
CA SER A 272 18.91 8.89 14.02
C SER A 272 18.24 7.94 13.02
N PHE A 273 18.47 8.11 11.70
CA PHE A 273 17.77 7.43 10.61
C PHE A 273 17.62 5.91 10.83
N TYR A 274 18.71 5.23 11.16
CA TYR A 274 18.74 3.78 11.37
C TYR A 274 18.08 3.33 12.69
N GLN A 275 17.83 4.24 13.63
CA GLN A 275 17.29 3.93 14.96
C GLN A 275 15.75 4.02 15.00
N HIS A 276 15.15 4.88 14.18
CA HIS A 276 13.70 5.11 14.22
C HIS A 276 12.93 4.34 13.13
N LYS A 277 11.66 4.00 13.40
CA LYS A 277 10.78 3.28 12.47
C LYS A 277 9.95 4.25 11.62
N GLY A 278 10.64 5.05 10.83
CA GLY A 278 10.07 6.06 9.95
C GLY A 278 9.83 7.43 10.58
N ILE A 279 9.68 7.52 11.91
CA ILE A 279 9.45 8.78 12.62
C ILE A 279 10.36 8.90 13.82
N ASP A 280 11.13 9.99 13.89
CA ASP A 280 11.87 10.38 15.09
C ASP A 280 11.01 11.30 15.97
N TYR A 281 10.39 10.70 16.99
CA TYR A 281 9.60 11.42 17.98
C TYR A 281 10.42 12.46 18.77
N LYS A 282 11.70 12.17 19.06
CA LYS A 282 12.58 13.11 19.75
C LYS A 282 12.86 14.32 18.86
N ALA A 283 13.10 14.10 17.56
CA ALA A 283 13.25 15.18 16.59
C ALA A 283 11.97 16.01 16.42
N ILE A 284 10.79 15.39 16.43
CA ILE A 284 9.51 16.12 16.37
C ILE A 284 9.34 17.01 17.59
N ILE A 285 9.53 16.47 18.81
CA ILE A 285 9.39 17.24 20.06
C ILE A 285 10.39 18.39 20.08
N ARG A 286 11.66 18.12 19.77
CA ARG A 286 12.71 19.15 19.67
C ARG A 286 12.36 20.22 18.64
N ALA A 287 11.86 19.84 17.47
CA ALA A 287 11.44 20.78 16.43
C ALA A 287 10.25 21.64 16.88
N LEU A 288 9.27 21.07 17.58
CA LEU A 288 8.14 21.80 18.17
C LEU A 288 8.61 22.80 19.24
N LEU A 289 9.45 22.36 20.18
CA LEU A 289 10.04 23.23 21.21
C LEU A 289 10.88 24.36 20.59
N SER A 290 11.63 24.07 19.53
CA SER A 290 12.46 25.06 18.84
C SER A 290 11.67 26.20 18.16
N GLN A 291 10.33 26.07 18.01
CA GLN A 291 9.51 27.17 17.52
C GLN A 291 9.39 28.31 18.54
N PHE A 292 9.50 28.00 19.84
CA PHE A 292 9.37 28.97 20.92
C PHE A 292 10.73 29.55 21.32
N LYS A 293 10.83 30.89 21.35
CA LYS A 293 12.09 31.59 21.66
C LYS A 293 12.65 31.21 23.04
N TYR A 294 11.79 31.13 24.05
CA TYR A 294 12.17 30.70 25.40
C TYR A 294 12.92 29.36 25.42
N PHE A 295 12.39 28.35 24.71
CA PHE A 295 13.00 27.03 24.67
C PHE A 295 14.27 27.00 23.83
N ARG A 296 14.37 27.84 22.78
CA ARG A 296 15.63 28.00 22.04
C ARG A 296 16.74 28.57 22.94
N ASP A 297 16.44 29.62 23.68
CA ASP A 297 17.43 30.33 24.50
C ASP A 297 17.82 29.49 25.73
N LYS A 298 16.86 28.77 26.34
CA LYS A 298 17.11 27.93 27.53
C LYS A 298 17.87 26.63 27.24
N TYR A 299 17.62 26.00 26.09
CA TYR A 299 18.22 24.70 25.74
C TYR A 299 19.22 24.78 24.59
N ASN A 300 19.56 26.01 24.16
CA ASN A 300 20.42 26.31 23.03
C ASN A 300 19.99 25.58 21.73
N TYR A 301 18.67 25.50 21.49
CA TYR A 301 18.13 24.82 20.32
C TYR A 301 18.09 25.74 19.10
N LEU A 302 18.65 25.24 17.99
CA LEU A 302 18.50 25.86 16.68
C LEU A 302 17.12 25.55 16.09
N LYS A 303 16.58 26.48 15.30
CA LYS A 303 15.34 26.27 14.55
C LYS A 303 15.55 25.12 13.57
N SER A 304 14.92 23.98 13.84
CA SER A 304 15.15 22.73 13.11
C SER A 304 13.84 22.16 12.55
N GLY A 305 13.94 21.45 11.43
CA GLY A 305 12.85 20.64 10.91
C GLY A 305 12.79 19.29 11.62
N GLY A 306 11.62 18.86 12.06
CA GLY A 306 11.39 17.50 12.59
C GLY A 306 10.80 16.59 11.53
N SER A 307 11.41 16.51 10.34
CA SER A 307 10.95 15.62 9.26
C SER A 307 12.09 14.65 8.95
N THR A 308 11.81 13.36 9.08
CA THR A 308 12.77 12.27 8.77
C THR A 308 12.88 12.04 7.28
N ILE A 309 13.95 11.37 6.83
CA ILE A 309 14.14 11.00 5.42
C ILE A 309 12.94 10.18 4.91
N ASP A 310 12.39 9.29 5.74
CA ASP A 310 11.21 8.49 5.40
C ASP A 310 9.96 9.36 5.14
N MET A 311 9.75 10.42 5.93
CA MET A 311 8.66 11.39 5.69
C MET A 311 8.89 12.19 4.41
N GLN A 312 10.14 12.56 4.13
CA GLN A 312 10.49 13.25 2.89
C GLN A 312 10.27 12.34 1.67
N LEU A 313 10.62 11.06 1.77
CA LEU A 313 10.34 10.05 0.74
C LEU A 313 8.83 9.88 0.50
N ALA A 314 8.06 9.73 1.57
CA ALA A 314 6.61 9.62 1.51
C ALA A 314 5.98 10.81 0.77
N ARG A 315 6.45 12.02 1.07
CA ARG A 315 6.03 13.27 0.41
C ARG A 315 6.35 13.26 -1.08
N THR A 316 7.55 12.84 -1.46
CA THR A 316 8.02 12.89 -2.85
C THR A 316 7.24 11.94 -3.75
N ILE A 317 6.94 10.72 -3.28
CA ILE A 317 6.40 9.66 -4.14
C ILE A 317 4.87 9.59 -4.08
N PHE A 318 4.26 9.69 -2.89
CA PHE A 318 2.87 9.28 -2.69
C PHE A 318 1.87 10.43 -2.54
N ILE A 319 2.34 11.64 -2.23
CA ILE A 319 1.47 12.77 -1.96
C ILE A 319 1.58 13.80 -3.08
N SER A 320 0.44 14.20 -3.64
CA SER A 320 0.40 15.23 -4.68
C SER A 320 1.03 16.53 -4.20
N THR A 321 1.62 17.28 -5.13
CA THR A 321 2.07 18.66 -4.88
C THR A 321 0.87 19.56 -4.50
N ASN A 322 1.16 20.72 -3.88
CA ASN A 322 0.18 21.76 -3.54
C ASN A 322 -0.91 21.37 -2.52
N GLN A 323 -0.50 20.69 -1.44
CA GLN A 323 -1.37 20.35 -0.31
C GLN A 323 -1.06 21.24 0.90
N ASN A 324 -2.06 21.50 1.75
CA ASN A 324 -1.87 22.21 3.01
C ASN A 324 -0.75 21.54 3.84
N LYS A 325 0.26 22.32 4.21
CA LYS A 325 1.52 21.84 4.81
C LYS A 325 1.29 20.96 6.05
N TYR A 326 0.36 21.33 6.93
CA TYR A 326 0.12 20.61 8.19
C TYR A 326 -0.60 19.29 7.96
N LYS A 327 -1.70 19.32 7.17
CA LYS A 327 -2.46 18.10 6.82
C LYS A 327 -1.58 17.11 6.04
N ARG A 328 -0.75 17.62 5.12
CA ARG A 328 0.22 16.82 4.38
C ARG A 328 1.22 16.17 5.31
N LYS A 329 1.82 16.93 6.24
CA LYS A 329 2.81 16.39 7.20
C LYS A 329 2.22 15.28 8.08
N PHE A 330 0.95 15.36 8.42
CA PHE A 330 0.26 14.28 9.14
C PHE A 330 0.12 13.01 8.29
N LEU A 331 -0.12 13.12 6.97
CA LEU A 331 -0.11 11.95 6.08
C LEU A 331 1.29 11.40 5.82
N GLU A 332 2.30 12.27 5.73
CA GLU A 332 3.71 11.87 5.65
C GLU A 332 4.06 10.93 6.83
N PHE A 333 3.51 11.19 8.02
CA PHE A 333 3.69 10.32 9.19
C PHE A 333 3.18 8.88 8.97
N PHE A 334 1.94 8.72 8.49
CA PHE A 334 1.36 7.39 8.27
C PHE A 334 2.08 6.64 7.15
N ILE A 335 2.36 7.33 6.04
CA ILE A 335 3.00 6.73 4.87
C ILE A 335 4.47 6.37 5.19
N ALA A 336 5.20 7.20 5.92
CA ALA A 336 6.57 6.89 6.34
C ALA A 336 6.65 5.64 7.23
N ARG A 337 5.72 5.51 8.19
CA ARG A 337 5.63 4.30 9.01
C ARG A 337 5.25 3.07 8.20
N TRP A 338 4.36 3.23 7.22
CA TRP A 338 4.02 2.15 6.29
C TRP A 338 5.23 1.73 5.44
N LEU A 339 6.00 2.69 4.90
CA LEU A 339 7.22 2.40 4.14
C LEU A 339 8.21 1.55 4.96
N ASN A 340 8.35 1.82 6.26
CA ASN A 340 9.21 1.03 7.16
C ASN A 340 8.70 -0.40 7.42
N GLN A 341 7.42 -0.70 7.15
CA GLN A 341 6.88 -2.06 7.26
C GLN A 341 7.18 -2.89 6.01
N VAL A 342 7.36 -2.24 4.85
CA VAL A 342 7.44 -2.91 3.54
C VAL A 342 8.81 -2.77 2.86
N LEU A 343 9.66 -1.88 3.36
CA LEU A 343 11.04 -1.66 2.92
C LEU A 343 11.99 -1.67 4.10
N THR A 344 13.21 -2.14 3.84
CA THR A 344 14.35 -2.00 4.74
C THR A 344 14.88 -0.56 4.76
N LYS A 345 15.59 -0.17 5.82
CA LYS A 345 16.19 1.17 5.93
C LYS A 345 17.18 1.48 4.80
N THR A 346 17.96 0.48 4.39
CA THR A 346 18.89 0.56 3.27
C THR A 346 18.17 0.75 1.93
N GLU A 347 17.03 0.09 1.71
CA GLU A 347 16.20 0.36 0.53
C GLU A 347 15.61 1.78 0.57
N ILE A 348 15.12 2.24 1.72
CA ILE A 348 14.49 3.56 1.88
C ILE A 348 15.47 4.68 1.50
N ILE A 349 16.69 4.65 2.02
CA ILE A 349 17.69 5.69 1.74
C ILE A 349 18.13 5.68 0.28
N LYS A 350 18.34 4.49 -0.31
CA LYS A 350 18.69 4.34 -1.73
C LYS A 350 17.58 4.84 -2.65
N ILE A 351 16.33 4.45 -2.37
CA ILE A 351 15.16 4.93 -3.14
C ILE A 351 15.02 6.44 -2.98
N TYR A 352 15.25 6.98 -1.79
CA TYR A 352 15.23 8.42 -1.56
C TYR A 352 16.25 9.13 -2.44
N ILE A 353 17.51 8.73 -2.40
CA ILE A 353 18.59 9.26 -3.26
C ILE A 353 18.22 9.13 -4.75
N ALA A 354 17.67 7.99 -5.16
CA ALA A 354 17.29 7.72 -6.54
C ALA A 354 16.14 8.60 -7.07
N SER A 355 15.25 9.08 -6.19
CA SER A 355 13.97 9.66 -6.60
C SER A 355 13.70 11.08 -6.10
N VAL A 356 14.49 11.56 -5.15
CA VAL A 356 14.30 12.89 -4.56
C VAL A 356 14.62 13.99 -5.57
N ARG A 357 13.94 15.12 -5.41
CA ARG A 357 14.20 16.31 -6.22
C ARG A 357 15.45 17.03 -5.72
N TYR A 358 16.48 17.11 -6.56
CA TYR A 358 17.70 17.88 -6.28
C TYR A 358 17.61 19.33 -6.78
N GLY A 359 16.62 19.68 -7.61
CA GLY A 359 16.48 21.06 -8.09
C GLY A 359 15.20 21.26 -8.90
N HIS A 360 15.00 22.47 -9.44
CA HIS A 360 13.87 22.69 -10.34
C HIS A 360 14.02 21.85 -11.61
N GLY A 361 13.13 20.86 -11.78
CA GLY A 361 13.16 19.96 -12.92
C GLY A 361 14.15 18.79 -12.80
N ILE A 362 14.97 18.73 -11.75
CA ILE A 362 16.02 17.70 -11.58
C ILE A 362 15.55 16.66 -10.56
N MET A 363 15.21 15.46 -11.05
CA MET A 363 14.64 14.37 -10.27
C MET A 363 15.57 13.15 -10.23
N GLY A 364 16.03 12.81 -9.03
CA GLY A 364 16.89 11.65 -8.80
C GLY A 364 18.37 11.93 -9.03
N LEU A 365 19.21 11.02 -8.49
CA LEU A 365 20.66 11.18 -8.47
C LEU A 365 21.28 11.22 -9.87
N SER A 366 20.83 10.35 -10.78
CA SER A 366 21.42 10.26 -12.13
C SER A 366 21.24 11.56 -12.92
N GLU A 367 20.03 12.15 -12.89
CA GLU A 367 19.78 13.44 -13.55
C GLU A 367 20.54 14.57 -12.86
N ALA A 368 20.70 14.52 -11.53
CA ALA A 368 21.46 15.50 -10.78
C ALA A 368 22.96 15.50 -11.15
N ILE A 369 23.56 14.32 -11.31
CA ILE A 369 24.96 14.19 -11.73
C ILE A 369 25.15 14.79 -13.12
N GLN A 370 24.32 14.39 -14.10
CA GLN A 370 24.40 14.92 -15.47
C GLN A 370 24.23 16.44 -15.52
N ARG A 371 23.31 16.97 -14.69
CA ARG A 371 22.95 18.38 -14.74
C ARG A 371 23.92 19.29 -13.99
N TYR A 372 24.43 18.86 -12.84
CA TYR A 372 25.28 19.72 -12.00
C TYR A 372 26.77 19.53 -12.24
N PHE A 373 27.19 18.35 -12.69
CA PHE A 373 28.60 18.04 -12.92
C PHE A 373 28.93 17.89 -14.41
N GLU A 374 27.97 18.23 -15.29
CA GLU A 374 28.09 18.19 -16.75
C GLU A 374 28.56 16.83 -17.31
N GLU A 375 28.32 15.77 -16.55
CA GLU A 375 28.77 14.42 -16.89
C GLU A 375 27.83 13.79 -17.92
N LYS A 376 28.40 13.29 -19.02
CA LYS A 376 27.62 12.64 -20.08
C LYS A 376 27.37 11.18 -19.77
N GLU A 377 28.34 10.51 -19.14
CA GLU A 377 28.24 9.10 -18.78
C GLU A 377 28.27 8.91 -17.26
N VAL A 378 27.11 8.65 -16.68
CA VAL A 378 26.96 8.49 -15.23
C VAL A 378 27.45 7.11 -14.76
N LYS A 379 27.70 6.19 -15.68
CA LYS A 379 28.05 4.82 -15.33
C LYS A 379 29.44 4.79 -14.66
N GLY A 380 29.53 4.20 -13.48
CA GLY A 380 30.75 4.13 -12.68
C GLY A 380 31.13 5.46 -12.01
N TYR A 381 30.23 6.46 -12.00
CA TYR A 381 30.52 7.75 -11.40
C TYR A 381 30.75 7.63 -9.89
N ASN A 382 31.86 8.17 -9.42
CA ASN A 382 32.22 8.17 -8.00
C ASN A 382 32.06 9.58 -7.42
N LEU A 383 31.02 9.80 -6.61
CA LEU A 383 30.81 11.11 -6.01
C LEU A 383 31.89 11.41 -4.98
N SER A 384 32.58 12.54 -5.18
CA SER A 384 33.41 13.14 -4.15
C SER A 384 32.58 13.62 -2.97
N LYS A 385 33.25 13.90 -1.85
CA LYS A 385 32.62 14.40 -0.64
C LYS A 385 32.00 15.78 -0.84
N GLU A 386 32.66 16.62 -1.63
CA GLU A 386 32.24 17.99 -1.92
C GLU A 386 31.00 18.02 -2.83
N GLU A 387 30.97 17.17 -3.87
CA GLU A 387 29.79 16.96 -4.72
C GLU A 387 28.61 16.39 -3.94
N SER A 388 28.90 15.39 -3.10
CA SER A 388 27.90 14.79 -2.19
C SER A 388 27.30 15.84 -1.25
N PHE A 389 28.12 16.69 -0.65
CA PHE A 389 27.66 17.80 0.18
C PHE A 389 26.79 18.78 -0.60
N PHE A 390 27.24 19.18 -1.79
CA PHE A 390 26.48 20.08 -2.66
C PHE A 390 25.09 19.51 -2.94
N LEU A 391 25.00 18.24 -3.33
CA LEU A 391 23.72 17.58 -3.58
C LEU A 391 22.82 17.53 -2.33
N VAL A 392 23.36 17.25 -1.13
CA VAL A 392 22.56 17.27 0.11
C VAL A 392 22.03 18.67 0.43
N GLU A 393 22.83 19.71 0.24
CA GLU A 393 22.39 21.08 0.45
C GLU A 393 21.20 21.41 -0.46
N ARG A 394 21.29 21.04 -1.74
CA ARG A 394 20.23 21.24 -2.74
C ARG A 394 18.89 20.61 -2.37
N LEU A 395 18.88 19.46 -1.68
CA LEU A 395 17.64 18.80 -1.22
C LEU A 395 16.81 19.70 -0.28
N SER A 396 17.50 20.51 0.50
CA SER A 396 16.89 21.41 1.49
C SER A 396 16.50 22.77 0.91
N SER A 397 17.02 23.12 -0.27
CA SER A 397 16.84 24.40 -0.97
C SER A 397 16.39 24.16 -2.42
N ILE A 398 15.13 23.75 -2.62
CA ILE A 398 14.54 23.58 -3.97
C ILE A 398 14.49 24.92 -4.76
N SER A 399 14.75 26.05 -4.09
CA SER A 399 14.97 27.34 -4.74
C SER A 399 16.41 27.39 -5.27
N ASN A 400 16.59 27.80 -6.54
CA ASN A 400 17.93 27.95 -7.14
C ASN A 400 18.86 28.94 -6.39
N LYS A 401 18.36 29.71 -5.41
CA LYS A 401 19.18 30.63 -4.61
C LYS A 401 19.94 29.90 -3.51
N VAL A 402 21.27 30.00 -3.57
CA VAL A 402 22.18 29.53 -2.52
C VAL A 402 22.14 30.48 -1.33
N ASN A 403 21.96 29.96 -0.12
CA ASN A 403 22.05 30.73 1.11
C ASN A 403 23.42 30.48 1.79
N GLY A 404 24.33 31.46 1.72
CA GLY A 404 25.70 31.34 2.24
C GLY A 404 25.76 30.96 3.72
N ASP A 405 24.97 31.63 4.57
CA ASP A 405 24.95 31.37 6.01
C ASP A 405 24.55 29.93 6.34
N ARG A 406 23.66 29.35 5.52
CA ARG A 406 23.24 27.95 5.67
C ARG A 406 24.35 27.00 5.24
N VAL A 407 25.03 27.28 4.13
CA VAL A 407 26.13 26.45 3.64
C VAL A 407 27.23 26.38 4.69
N ASP A 408 27.66 27.54 5.22
CA ASP A 408 28.68 27.60 6.27
C ASP A 408 28.23 26.83 7.53
N PHE A 409 26.97 26.96 7.94
CA PHE A 409 26.44 26.18 9.05
C PHE A 409 26.46 24.66 8.79
N LEU A 410 26.04 24.20 7.61
CA LEU A 410 26.03 22.78 7.29
C LEU A 410 27.45 22.20 7.19
N LEU A 411 28.42 23.00 6.73
CA LEU A 411 29.83 22.62 6.70
C LEU A 411 30.39 22.34 8.10
N THR A 412 29.88 22.99 9.16
CA THR A 412 30.29 22.68 10.54
C THR A 412 29.93 21.26 10.98
N LYS A 413 28.99 20.60 10.30
CA LYS A 413 28.56 19.22 10.62
C LYS A 413 29.40 18.15 9.92
N ILE A 414 30.26 18.52 8.98
CA ILE A 414 31.05 17.58 8.18
C ILE A 414 32.52 17.78 8.52
N ASN A 415 33.27 16.68 8.61
CA ASN A 415 34.70 16.71 8.87
C ASN A 415 35.45 16.40 7.56
N ASN A 416 36.67 16.91 7.42
CA ASN A 416 37.59 16.62 6.30
C ASN A 416 36.95 16.89 4.93
N TYR A 417 36.77 18.17 4.59
CA TYR A 417 36.29 18.61 3.27
C TYR A 417 37.22 19.70 2.70
N ASP A 418 37.26 19.81 1.38
CA ASP A 418 37.99 20.87 0.69
C ASP A 418 37.09 22.07 0.39
N LYS A 419 37.28 23.17 1.14
CA LYS A 419 36.48 24.39 0.97
C LYS A 419 36.70 25.06 -0.39
N GLN A 420 37.87 24.89 -1.02
CA GLN A 420 38.14 25.48 -2.34
C GLN A 420 37.31 24.78 -3.42
N LYS A 421 37.33 23.44 -3.45
CA LYS A 421 36.50 22.64 -4.37
C LYS A 421 35.00 22.92 -4.24
N ILE A 422 34.50 23.05 -3.01
CA ILE A 422 33.09 23.40 -2.78
C ILE A 422 32.77 24.76 -3.44
N ASN A 423 33.63 25.75 -3.24
CA ASN A 423 33.45 27.07 -3.85
C ASN A 423 33.54 27.03 -5.37
N GLU A 424 34.35 26.16 -5.96
CA GLU A 424 34.43 25.94 -7.40
C GLU A 424 33.12 25.36 -7.96
N ILE A 425 32.56 24.33 -7.32
CA ILE A 425 31.25 23.74 -7.68
C ILE A 425 30.15 24.81 -7.63
N TYR A 426 30.13 25.65 -6.60
CA TYR A 426 29.14 26.73 -6.52
C TYR A 426 29.34 27.84 -7.57
N LYS A 427 30.57 28.03 -8.07
CA LYS A 427 30.88 29.01 -9.11
C LYS A 427 30.50 28.50 -10.49
N SER A 428 30.76 27.22 -10.81
CA SER A 428 30.41 26.65 -12.12
C SER A 428 28.91 26.65 -12.39
N ILE A 429 28.09 26.51 -11.36
CA ILE A 429 26.62 26.42 -11.47
C ILE A 429 25.91 27.79 -11.47
N LYS A 430 26.62 28.88 -11.14
CA LYS A 430 26.08 30.25 -11.16
C LYS A 430 26.10 30.92 -12.55
N GLN A 431 26.79 30.31 -13.52
CA GLN A 431 26.71 30.66 -14.94
C GLN A 431 25.58 29.85 -15.58
#